data_AF-A0A0J1BH83-F1
#
_entry.id   AF-A0A0J1BH83-F1
#
_cell.length_a   1.000
_cell.length_b   1.000
_cell.length_c   1.000
_cell.angle_alpha   90.00
_cell.angle_beta   90.00
_cell.angle_gamma   90.00
#
_symmetry.space_group_name_H-M   'P 1'
#
loop_
_entity.id
_entity.type
_entity.pdbx_description
1 polymer ?
#
loop_
_entity_poly.entity_id
_entity_poly.type
_entity_poly.pdbx_seq_one_letter_code
_entity_poly.pdbx_strand_id
1 'polypeptide(L)'
;MVEKTSLGESIEDGHGRSLLSVTDVAENYLNCSPRHIRRLVDSGRMPRPIKLGALSRFQRSVIEKWIEDGCPDVRRKKWSAR
;
A
#
# COMPACT_ATOMS: atom_id res chain seq x y z
N MET A 1 23.54 -4.68 24.04
CA MET A 1 23.45 -3.27 24.48
C MET A 1 24.35 -2.48 23.55
N VAL A 2 23.88 -1.73 22.57
CA VAL A 2 22.77 -0.76 22.57
C VAL A 2 21.91 -0.90 21.30
N GLU A 3 20.63 -0.57 21.44
CA GLU A 3 19.51 -0.65 20.50
C GLU A 3 19.75 0.06 19.16
N LYS A 4 19.45 -0.62 18.06
CA LYS A 4 19.22 0.03 16.76
C LYS A 4 17.75 0.43 16.66
N THR A 5 17.39 1.56 17.25
CA THR A 5 16.19 2.31 16.82
C THR A 5 16.58 3.10 15.58
N SER A 6 16.43 2.47 14.41
CA SER A 6 16.49 3.17 13.12
C SER A 6 15.05 3.33 12.63
N LEU A 7 14.46 4.48 12.93
CA LEU A 7 13.10 4.92 12.59
C LEU A 7 12.85 5.12 11.07
N GLY A 8 13.57 4.40 10.21
CA GLY A 8 13.56 4.64 8.77
C GLY A 8 14.40 3.65 7.98
N GLU A 9 14.27 2.35 8.29
CA GLU A 9 14.90 1.31 7.47
C GLU A 9 14.17 1.20 6.12
N SER A 10 14.89 1.61 5.06
CA SER A 10 14.84 1.07 3.70
C SER A 10 13.65 1.46 2.80
N ILE A 11 13.78 2.62 2.14
CA ILE A 11 12.85 3.12 1.11
C ILE A 11 13.40 2.79 -0.28
N GLU A 12 13.35 1.54 -0.70
CA GLU A 12 13.95 1.12 -1.98
C GLU A 12 12.90 0.79 -3.04
N ASP A 13 12.45 1.82 -3.76
CA ASP A 13 11.82 1.73 -5.10
C ASP A 13 12.59 2.70 -6.02
N GLY A 14 13.94 2.70 -5.98
CA GLY A 14 14.82 3.60 -6.76
C GLY A 14 14.64 5.12 -6.56
N HIS A 15 13.59 5.58 -5.85
CA HIS A 15 13.15 6.98 -5.77
C HIS A 15 12.80 7.46 -4.35
N GLY A 16 13.03 6.65 -3.30
CA GLY A 16 12.91 7.09 -1.90
C GLY A 16 11.51 7.57 -1.45
N ARG A 17 10.42 7.07 -2.06
CA ARG A 17 9.05 7.53 -1.77
C ARG A 17 8.32 6.62 -0.78
N SER A 18 7.86 7.19 0.33
CA SER A 18 6.98 6.49 1.29
C SER A 18 5.52 6.34 0.82
N LEU A 19 5.15 7.09 -0.23
CA LEU A 19 3.80 7.14 -0.81
C LEU A 19 3.81 6.70 -2.27
N LEU A 20 3.03 5.67 -2.58
CA LEU A 20 2.86 5.08 -3.90
C LEU A 20 1.63 5.66 -4.59
N SER A 21 1.72 5.88 -5.89
CA SER A 21 0.55 6.16 -6.73
C SER A 21 -0.21 4.89 -7.08
N VAL A 22 -1.45 5.05 -7.56
CA VAL A 22 -2.25 3.92 -8.06
C VAL A 22 -1.51 3.16 -9.17
N THR A 23 -0.77 3.87 -10.01
CA THR A 23 0.01 3.28 -11.11
C THR A 23 1.20 2.49 -10.57
N ASP A 24 1.93 3.04 -9.60
CA ASP A 24 3.08 2.33 -8.99
C ASP A 24 2.66 1.01 -8.35
N VAL A 25 1.51 0.99 -7.66
CA VAL A 25 0.98 -0.25 -7.05
C VAL A 25 0.51 -1.25 -8.12
N ALA A 26 -0.09 -0.74 -9.19
CA ALA A 26 -0.54 -1.55 -10.31
C ALA A 26 0.62 -2.24 -11.03
N GLU A 27 1.69 -1.51 -11.34
CA GLU A 27 2.83 -1.99 -12.13
C GLU A 27 3.81 -2.80 -11.28
N ASN A 28 4.20 -2.30 -10.11
CA ASN A 28 5.32 -2.87 -9.35
C ASN A 28 4.91 -3.98 -8.37
N TYR A 29 3.64 -4.02 -7.92
CA TYR A 29 3.22 -4.94 -6.85
C TYR A 29 2.22 -6.00 -7.30
N LEU A 30 1.21 -5.61 -8.08
CA LEU A 30 0.10 -6.50 -8.45
C LEU A 30 0.05 -6.88 -9.94
N ASN A 31 0.95 -6.31 -10.75
CA ASN A 31 1.03 -6.48 -12.20
C ASN A 31 -0.35 -6.46 -12.89
N CYS A 32 -1.15 -5.45 -12.55
CA CYS A 32 -2.53 -5.33 -13.01
C CYS A 32 -2.83 -3.91 -13.48
N SER A 33 -3.96 -3.71 -14.17
CA SER A 33 -4.30 -2.36 -14.63
C SER A 33 -4.62 -1.40 -13.47
N PRO A 34 -4.30 -0.09 -13.57
CA PRO A 34 -4.69 0.92 -12.58
C PRO A 34 -6.20 1.03 -12.36
N ARG A 35 -7.01 0.59 -13.34
CA ARG A 35 -8.46 0.48 -13.22
C ARG A 35 -8.87 -0.65 -12.29
N HIS A 36 -8.13 -1.77 -12.30
CA HIS A 36 -8.36 -2.90 -11.40
C HIS A 36 -8.11 -2.50 -9.95
N ILE A 37 -7.02 -1.78 -9.67
CA ILE A 37 -6.72 -1.22 -8.33
C ILE A 37 -7.88 -0.36 -7.82
N ARG A 38 -8.38 0.58 -8.64
CA ARG A 38 -9.52 1.43 -8.24
C ARG A 38 -10.75 0.59 -7.88
N ARG A 39 -11.08 -0.44 -8.67
CA ARG A 39 -12.18 -1.36 -8.36
C ARG A 39 -11.95 -2.17 -7.08
N LEU A 40 -10.71 -2.57 -6.79
CA LEU A 40 -10.38 -3.27 -5.54
C LEU A 40 -10.57 -2.37 -4.31
N VAL A 41 -10.19 -1.09 -4.42
CA VAL A 41 -10.45 -0.09 -3.38
C VAL A 41 -11.95 0.13 -3.22
N ASP A 42 -12.69 0.33 -4.32
CA ASP A 42 -14.14 0.59 -4.29
C ASP A 42 -14.91 -0.60 -3.70
N SER A 43 -14.48 -1.83 -4.01
CA SER A 43 -15.06 -3.05 -3.43
C SER A 43 -14.63 -3.31 -1.98
N GLY A 44 -13.69 -2.53 -1.45
CA GLY A 44 -13.16 -2.70 -0.09
C GLY A 44 -12.30 -3.94 0.10
N ARG A 45 -11.77 -4.52 -0.99
CA ARG A 45 -10.86 -5.67 -0.94
C ARG A 45 -9.41 -5.26 -0.70
N MET A 46 -9.08 -4.00 -0.93
CA MET A 46 -7.75 -3.42 -0.81
C MET A 46 -7.74 -2.29 0.23
N PRO A 47 -6.58 -1.97 0.85
CA PRO A 47 -6.49 -0.89 1.82
C PRO A 47 -6.95 0.44 1.21
N ARG A 48 -7.53 1.31 2.04
CA ARG A 48 -8.02 2.62 1.55
C ARG A 48 -6.82 3.55 1.26
N PRO A 49 -6.79 4.21 0.11
CA PRO A 49 -5.75 5.20 -0.18
C PRO A 49 -5.94 6.46 0.68
N ILE A 50 -4.82 7.10 1.00
CA ILE A 50 -4.76 8.45 1.56
C ILE A 50 -5.12 9.43 0.44
N LYS A 51 -6.09 10.30 0.70
CA LYS A 51 -6.52 11.35 -0.23
C LYS A 51 -5.72 12.63 0.02
N LEU A 52 -4.95 13.06 -0.97
CA LEU A 52 -4.25 14.35 -0.99
C LEU A 52 -4.92 15.23 -2.06
N GLY A 53 -6.07 15.81 -1.69
CA GLY A 53 -6.97 16.47 -2.63
C GLY A 53 -7.51 15.48 -3.68
N ALA A 54 -7.26 15.75 -4.95
CA ALA A 54 -7.63 14.85 -6.05
C ALA A 54 -6.74 13.59 -6.15
N LEU A 55 -5.56 13.60 -5.52
CA LEU A 55 -4.61 12.51 -5.60
C LEU A 55 -4.96 11.40 -4.60
N SER A 56 -4.87 10.16 -5.07
CA SER A 56 -4.96 8.97 -4.22
C SER A 56 -3.57 8.36 -4.10
N ARG A 57 -3.07 8.27 -2.86
CA ARG A 57 -1.75 7.71 -2.54
C ARG A 57 -1.89 6.56 -1.56
N PHE A 58 -1.04 5.56 -1.69
CA PHE A 58 -0.95 4.44 -0.77
C PHE A 58 0.34 4.54 0.02
N GLN A 59 0.28 4.28 1.31
CA GLN A 59 1.51 4.12 2.08
C GLN A 59 2.14 2.78 1.72
N ARG A 60 3.44 2.79 1.40
CA ARG A 60 4.17 1.60 0.97
C ARG A 60 4.07 0.46 1.98
N SER A 61 4.40 0.74 3.24
CA SER A 61 4.39 -0.25 4.33
C SER A 61 3.03 -0.93 4.50
N VAL A 62 1.94 -0.22 4.25
CA VAL A 62 0.57 -0.74 4.33
C VAL A 62 0.29 -1.72 3.18
N ILE A 63 0.76 -1.41 1.97
CA ILE A 63 0.59 -2.28 0.80
C ILE A 63 1.44 -3.54 0.95
N GLU A 64 2.69 -3.41 1.36
CA GLU A 64 3.58 -4.55 1.61
C GLU A 64 2.98 -5.49 2.64
N LYS A 65 2.58 -4.98 3.82
CA LYS A 65 1.91 -5.77 4.86
C LYS A 65 0.64 -6.45 4.36
N TRP A 66 -0.16 -5.77 3.55
CA TRP A 66 -1.38 -6.35 2.97
C TRP A 66 -1.08 -7.51 2.01
N ILE A 67 0.00 -7.41 1.24
CA ILE A 67 0.46 -8.48 0.34
C ILE A 67 1.00 -9.66 1.15
N GLU A 68 1.81 -9.39 2.17
CA GLU A 68 2.34 -10.40 3.10
C GLU A 68 1.22 -11.18 3.81
N ASP A 69 0.15 -10.49 4.23
CA ASP A 69 -1.04 -11.09 4.84
C ASP A 69 -1.91 -11.89 3.83
N GLY A 70 -1.48 -11.99 2.56
CA GLY A 70 -2.15 -12.76 1.53
C GLY A 70 -3.34 -12.05 0.89
N CYS A 71 -3.28 -10.73 0.76
CA CYS A 71 -4.32 -9.90 0.14
C CYS A 71 -5.72 -10.07 0.77
N PRO A 72 -5.86 -9.92 2.10
CA PRO A 72 -7.12 -10.11 2.79
C PRO A 72 -8.17 -9.07 2.37
N ASP A 73 -9.43 -9.49 2.27
CA ASP A 73 -10.55 -8.57 2.05
C ASP A 73 -10.70 -7.64 3.25
N VAL A 74 -10.40 -6.35 3.04
CA VAL A 74 -10.37 -5.34 4.10
C VAL A 74 -11.73 -5.12 4.73
N ARG A 75 -12.80 -5.13 3.92
CA ARG A 75 -14.17 -4.94 4.41
C ARG A 75 -14.66 -6.16 5.18
N ARG A 76 -14.39 -7.37 4.67
CA ARG A 76 -14.92 -8.61 5.27
C ARG A 76 -14.14 -9.05 6.51
N LYS A 77 -12.81 -9.00 6.46
CA LYS A 77 -11.94 -9.44 7.58
C LYS A 77 -11.68 -8.35 8.62
N LYS A 78 -12.23 -7.13 8.44
CA LYS A 78 -11.89 -5.93 9.23
C LYS A 78 -10.37 -5.74 9.31
N TRP A 79 -9.68 -5.97 8.20
CA TRP A 79 -8.23 -5.89 8.15
C TRP A 79 -7.77 -4.46 8.45
N SER A 80 -6.72 -4.33 9.28
CA SER A 80 -6.20 -3.05 9.74
C SER A 80 -4.68 -3.11 9.71
N ALA A 81 -4.07 -2.15 9.01
CA ALA A 81 -2.62 -2.05 8.86
C ALA A 81 -1.92 -1.46 10.09
N ARG A 82 -2.52 -1.56 11.29
CA ARG A 82 -1.96 -1.03 12.53
C ARG A 82 -0.57 -1.59 12.82
#